data_AF-A0AAE3NXI6-F1
#
_entry.id   AF-A0AAE3NXI6-F1
#
_cell.length_a   1.000
_cell.length_b   1.000
_cell.length_c   1.000
_cell.angle_alpha   90.00
_cell.angle_beta   90.00
_cell.angle_gamma   90.00
#
_symmetry.space_group_name_H-M   'P 1'
#
loop_
_entity.id
_entity.type
_entity.pdbx_description
1 polymer ?
#
loop_
_entity_poly.entity_id
_entity_poly.type
_entity_poly.pdbx_seq_one_letter_code
_entity_poly.pdbx_strand_id
1 'polypeptide(L)'
;MDHFDRLVAEGEAYLEELCLRGQEESLTLEFKTSEDVKSRKLSRIDRRNIGKELSAFSNSIGGVLIWGVGTEKGPEGLDRAKYLAPIANIRKIYADVIEYSKDYLSPRNEDVEVEICESRNDSAFGYFFVRVGRSERELCPNLGDAA
;
A
#
# COMPACT_ATOMS: atom_id res chain seq x y z
N MET A 1 -11.74 -12.41 3.54
CA MET A 1 -10.29 -12.18 3.52
C MET A 1 -10.07 -10.95 2.67
N ASP A 2 -9.42 -9.93 3.21
CA ASP A 2 -9.18 -8.68 2.49
C ASP A 2 -8.00 -8.81 1.49
N HIS A 3 -7.68 -7.75 0.74
CA HIS A 3 -6.57 -7.76 -0.21
C HIS A 3 -5.21 -8.01 0.47
N PHE A 4 -4.98 -7.42 1.66
CA PHE A 4 -3.72 -7.53 2.37
C PHE A 4 -3.48 -8.95 2.88
N ASP A 5 -4.49 -9.55 3.50
CA ASP A 5 -4.43 -10.92 4.00
C ASP A 5 -4.12 -11.91 2.86
N ARG A 6 -4.72 -11.70 1.68
CA ARG A 6 -4.43 -12.51 0.48
C ARG A 6 -3.02 -12.27 -0.04
N LEU A 7 -2.51 -11.04 -0.02
CA LEU A 7 -1.11 -10.75 -0.38
C LEU A 7 -0.12 -11.46 0.56
N VAL A 8 -0.38 -11.44 1.86
CA VAL A 8 0.46 -12.14 2.85
C VAL A 8 0.43 -13.65 2.62
N ALA A 9 -0.74 -14.22 2.32
CA ALA A 9 -0.91 -15.66 2.16
C ALA A 9 -0.42 -16.19 0.80
N GLU A 10 -0.65 -15.46 -0.28
CA GLU A 10 -0.49 -15.94 -1.66
C GLU A 10 0.65 -15.22 -2.42
N GLY A 11 1.10 -14.06 -1.95
CA GLY A 11 2.21 -13.31 -2.52
C GLY A 11 2.00 -12.91 -3.99
N GLU A 12 3.02 -13.13 -4.82
CA GLU A 12 3.03 -12.73 -6.24
C GLU A 12 1.92 -13.40 -7.05
N ALA A 13 1.48 -14.61 -6.67
CA ALA A 13 0.38 -15.29 -7.36
C ALA A 13 -0.93 -14.50 -7.28
N TYR A 14 -1.18 -13.83 -6.16
CA TYR A 14 -2.36 -12.96 -6.04
C TYR A 14 -2.19 -11.66 -6.83
N LEU A 15 -0.98 -11.10 -6.89
CA LEU A 15 -0.70 -9.93 -7.75
C LEU A 15 -0.93 -10.26 -9.24
N GLU A 16 -0.54 -11.45 -9.68
CA GLU A 16 -0.83 -11.97 -11.03
C GLU A 16 -2.35 -12.04 -11.26
N GLU A 17 -3.12 -12.54 -10.30
CA GLU A 17 -4.60 -12.57 -10.37
C GLU A 17 -5.19 -11.16 -10.50
N LEU A 18 -4.71 -10.20 -9.69
CA LEU A 18 -5.17 -8.81 -9.73
C LEU A 18 -4.92 -8.18 -11.11
N CYS A 19 -3.78 -8.45 -11.73
CA CYS A 19 -3.46 -7.97 -13.08
C CYS A 19 -4.30 -8.69 -14.14
N LEU A 20 -4.49 -10.00 -14.03
CA LEU A 20 -5.26 -10.80 -14.98
C LEU A 20 -6.73 -10.36 -15.05
N ARG A 21 -7.33 -10.09 -13.89
CA ARG A 21 -8.72 -9.61 -13.80
C ARG A 21 -8.88 -8.11 -14.07
N GLY A 22 -7.76 -7.37 -14.13
CA GLY A 22 -7.77 -5.92 -14.26
C GLY A 22 -8.44 -5.25 -13.07
N GLN A 23 -8.02 -5.58 -11.84
CA GLN A 23 -8.56 -4.98 -10.62
C GLN A 23 -8.43 -3.46 -10.66
N GLU A 24 -9.55 -2.74 -10.61
CA GLU A 24 -9.58 -1.29 -10.50
C GLU A 24 -9.22 -0.83 -9.08
N GLU A 25 -8.54 0.31 -8.99
CA GLU A 25 -8.34 1.06 -7.77
C GLU A 25 -9.67 1.47 -7.15
N SER A 26 -9.66 1.72 -5.85
CA SER A 26 -10.84 2.17 -5.12
C SER A 26 -10.43 3.05 -3.96
N LEU A 27 -11.39 3.53 -3.18
CA LEU A 27 -11.12 4.35 -1.99
C LEU A 27 -10.25 3.64 -0.94
N THR A 28 -10.11 2.32 -1.00
CA THR A 28 -9.35 1.51 -0.05
C THR A 28 -8.27 0.65 -0.73
N LEU A 29 -8.00 0.86 -2.01
CA LEU A 29 -7.02 0.08 -2.77
C LEU A 29 -6.31 0.97 -3.77
N GLU A 30 -5.00 1.09 -3.62
CA GLU A 30 -4.15 1.90 -4.49
C GLU A 30 -2.99 1.06 -5.03
N PHE A 31 -2.68 1.22 -6.32
CA PHE A 31 -1.52 0.62 -6.96
C PHE A 31 -0.49 1.69 -7.33
N LYS A 32 0.78 1.40 -7.10
CA LYS A 32 1.89 2.28 -7.48
C LYS A 32 3.09 1.50 -8.02
N THR A 33 3.87 2.18 -8.85
CA THR A 33 5.21 1.74 -9.26
C THR A 33 6.26 2.69 -8.71
N SER A 34 7.47 2.18 -8.50
CA SER A 34 8.62 3.05 -8.24
C SER A 34 9.00 3.81 -9.50
N GLU A 35 9.50 5.04 -9.32
CA GLU A 35 10.05 5.85 -10.42
C GLU A 35 11.19 5.12 -11.16
N ASP A 36 12.02 4.39 -10.41
CA ASP A 36 13.03 3.48 -10.94
C ASP A 36 13.01 2.16 -10.17
N VAL A 37 12.47 1.11 -10.79
CA VAL A 37 12.37 -0.23 -10.20
C VAL A 37 13.74 -0.91 -10.03
N LYS A 38 14.79 -0.45 -10.72
CA LYS A 38 16.16 -0.98 -10.58
C LYS A 38 16.97 -0.22 -9.52
N SER A 39 16.47 0.95 -9.10
CA SER A 39 17.06 1.68 -7.98
C SER A 39 17.01 0.81 -6.73
N ARG A 40 18.14 0.70 -6.03
CA ARG A 40 18.24 -0.06 -4.77
C ARG A 40 17.68 0.70 -3.56
N LYS A 41 16.99 1.83 -3.80
CA LYS A 41 16.42 2.75 -2.82
C LYS A 41 15.18 3.44 -3.37
N LEU A 42 14.25 3.82 -2.49
CA LEU A 42 13.13 4.69 -2.85
C LEU A 42 13.63 6.08 -3.24
N SER A 43 13.07 6.65 -4.30
CA SER A 43 13.30 8.03 -4.70
C SER A 43 12.63 8.99 -3.71
N ARG A 44 12.94 10.30 -3.82
CA ARG A 44 12.24 11.32 -3.04
C ARG A 44 10.76 11.41 -3.45
N ILE A 45 10.46 11.15 -4.71
CA ILE A 45 9.10 11.15 -5.25
C ILE A 45 8.35 9.93 -4.72
N ASP A 46 8.98 8.74 -4.73
CA ASP A 46 8.39 7.52 -4.16
C ASP A 46 8.00 7.72 -2.70
N ARG A 47 8.94 8.22 -1.86
CA ARG A 47 8.66 8.52 -0.45
C ARG A 47 7.50 9.50 -0.29
N ARG A 48 7.49 10.60 -1.05
CA ARG A 48 6.41 11.59 -1.01
C ARG A 48 5.05 10.96 -1.33
N ASN A 49 5.01 10.10 -2.35
CA ASN A 49 3.79 9.43 -2.78
C ASN A 49 3.32 8.43 -1.71
N ILE A 50 4.21 7.62 -1.13
CA ILE A 50 3.87 6.74 0.01
C ILE A 50 3.24 7.55 1.15
N GLY A 51 3.90 8.64 1.58
CA GLY A 51 3.37 9.46 2.68
C GLY A 51 2.00 10.09 2.37
N LYS A 52 1.76 10.47 1.11
CA LYS A 52 0.47 10.97 0.65
C LYS A 52 -0.62 9.92 0.78
N GLU A 53 -0.40 8.71 0.28
CA GLU A 53 -1.42 7.65 0.29
C GLU A 53 -1.67 7.11 1.71
N LEU A 54 -0.62 6.94 2.53
CA LEU A 54 -0.80 6.56 3.93
C LEU A 54 -1.62 7.58 4.72
N SER A 55 -1.38 8.88 4.49
CA SER A 55 -2.17 9.95 5.09
C SER A 55 -3.63 9.95 4.59
N ALA A 56 -3.85 9.68 3.30
CA ALA A 56 -5.20 9.56 2.74
C ALA A 56 -5.97 8.40 3.40
N PHE A 57 -5.36 7.22 3.50
CA PHE A 57 -6.00 6.06 4.14
C PHE A 57 -6.24 6.26 5.63
N SER A 58 -5.28 6.85 6.35
CA SER A 58 -5.42 7.15 7.78
C SER A 58 -6.57 8.11 8.09
N ASN A 59 -6.89 9.03 7.17
CA ASN A 59 -8.02 9.95 7.30
C ASN A 59 -9.34 9.38 6.76
N SER A 60 -9.33 8.14 6.28
CA SER A 60 -10.44 7.43 5.66
C SER A 60 -10.87 6.23 6.55
N ILE A 61 -11.56 5.26 5.94
CA ILE A 61 -11.91 3.97 6.54
C ILE A 61 -10.73 2.99 6.58
N GLY A 62 -9.51 3.44 6.29
CA GLY A 62 -8.34 2.58 6.06
C GLY A 62 -8.19 2.18 4.58
N GLY A 63 -7.21 1.33 4.29
CA GLY A 63 -6.96 0.84 2.94
C GLY A 63 -5.65 0.06 2.79
N VAL A 64 -5.39 -0.40 1.56
CA VAL A 64 -4.20 -1.15 1.17
C VAL A 64 -3.50 -0.44 0.03
N LEU A 65 -2.23 -0.11 0.24
CA LEU A 65 -1.30 0.34 -0.79
C LEU A 65 -0.51 -0.86 -1.29
N ILE A 66 -0.51 -1.10 -2.59
CA ILE A 66 0.29 -2.14 -3.25
C ILE A 66 1.31 -1.48 -4.16
N TRP A 67 2.59 -1.75 -3.91
CA TRP A 67 3.69 -1.13 -4.65
C TRP A 67 4.49 -2.15 -5.47
N GLY A 68 4.85 -1.75 -6.68
CA GLY A 68 5.43 -2.61 -7.69
C GLY A 68 4.37 -3.19 -8.64
N VAL A 69 3.22 -2.52 -8.81
CA VAL A 69 2.21 -2.88 -9.80
C VAL A 69 1.95 -1.69 -10.71
N GLY A 70 2.16 -1.91 -12.00
CA GLY A 70 1.84 -0.95 -13.06
C GLY A 70 0.37 -0.94 -13.37
N THR A 71 -0.19 0.25 -13.58
CA THR A 71 -1.60 0.45 -13.91
C THR A 71 -1.82 0.97 -15.31
N GLU A 72 -3.04 0.81 -15.80
CA GLU A 72 -3.57 1.49 -16.99
C GLU A 72 -4.98 2.02 -16.71
N LYS A 73 -5.46 2.97 -17.51
CA LYS A 73 -6.83 3.48 -17.36
C LYS A 73 -7.85 2.40 -17.71
N GLY A 74 -8.74 2.11 -16.77
CA GLY A 74 -9.89 1.23 -16.94
C GLY A 74 -11.06 1.91 -17.67
N PRO A 75 -12.11 1.14 -18.03
CA PRO A 75 -13.28 1.64 -18.75
C PRO A 75 -14.04 2.73 -17.99
N GLU A 76 -14.02 2.69 -16.66
CA GLU A 76 -14.72 3.66 -15.79
C GLU A 76 -13.82 4.85 -15.41
N GLY A 77 -12.61 4.94 -15.99
CA GLY A 77 -11.65 6.02 -15.74
C GLY A 77 -10.77 5.84 -14.49
N LEU A 78 -11.06 4.82 -13.68
CA LEU A 78 -10.21 4.37 -12.58
C LEU A 78 -9.00 3.61 -13.12
N ASP A 79 -7.86 3.74 -12.45
CA ASP A 79 -6.68 2.96 -12.82
C ASP A 79 -6.88 1.50 -12.40
N ARG A 80 -6.41 0.56 -13.23
CA ARG A 80 -6.47 -0.88 -12.95
C ARG A 80 -5.12 -1.53 -13.01
N ALA A 81 -4.90 -2.53 -12.17
CA ALA A 81 -3.69 -3.35 -12.18
C ALA A 81 -3.50 -4.00 -13.56
N LYS A 82 -2.29 -3.89 -14.11
CA LYS A 82 -1.98 -4.35 -15.47
C LYS A 82 -0.77 -5.26 -15.55
N TYR A 83 0.32 -4.90 -14.90
CA TYR A 83 1.56 -5.66 -14.96
C TYR A 83 2.35 -5.55 -13.66
N LEU A 84 3.17 -6.55 -13.41
CA LEU A 84 4.06 -6.57 -12.27
C LEU A 84 5.35 -5.81 -12.58
N ALA A 85 5.78 -4.99 -11.62
CA ALA A 85 6.96 -4.13 -11.70
C ALA A 85 7.80 -4.30 -10.42
N PRO A 86 8.42 -5.48 -10.22
CA PRO A 86 9.12 -5.78 -8.97
C PRO A 86 10.33 -4.85 -8.79
N ILE A 87 10.56 -4.45 -7.55
CA ILE A 87 11.52 -3.43 -7.12
C ILE A 87 12.79 -4.12 -6.62
N ALA A 88 13.95 -3.67 -7.10
CA ALA A 88 15.23 -4.15 -6.64
C ALA A 88 15.45 -3.88 -5.14
N ASN A 89 16.21 -4.76 -4.49
CA ASN A 89 16.62 -4.64 -3.09
C ASN A 89 15.44 -4.63 -2.11
N ILE A 90 14.41 -5.45 -2.37
CA ILE A 90 13.11 -5.38 -1.69
C ILE A 90 13.21 -5.47 -0.16
N ARG A 91 14.12 -6.29 0.38
CA ARG A 91 14.34 -6.41 1.83
C ARG A 91 14.86 -5.12 2.48
N LYS A 92 15.67 -4.34 1.76
CA LYS A 92 16.12 -3.02 2.24
C LYS A 92 15.02 -1.98 2.11
N ILE A 93 14.29 -2.00 1.00
CA ILE A 93 13.11 -1.13 0.81
C ILE A 93 12.10 -1.35 1.93
N TYR A 94 11.83 -2.60 2.29
CA TYR A 94 10.98 -2.97 3.43
C TYR A 94 11.42 -2.29 4.73
N ALA A 95 12.70 -2.43 5.09
CA ALA A 95 13.24 -1.80 6.29
C ALA A 95 13.07 -0.27 6.26
N ASP A 96 13.32 0.35 5.09
CA ASP A 96 13.15 1.79 4.91
C ASP A 96 11.67 2.21 5.04
N VAL A 97 10.73 1.43 4.50
CA VAL A 97 9.29 1.71 4.59
C VAL A 97 8.78 1.55 6.02
N ILE A 98 9.27 0.57 6.78
CA ILE A 98 8.95 0.42 8.21
C ILE A 98 9.46 1.60 9.03
N GLU A 99 10.67 2.07 8.76
CA GLU A 99 11.21 3.25 9.44
C GLU A 99 10.39 4.48 9.07
N TYR A 100 10.12 4.67 7.79
CA TYR A 100 9.34 5.80 7.28
C TYR A 100 7.90 5.80 7.77
N SER A 101 7.23 4.66 7.87
CA SER A 101 5.84 4.60 8.32
C SER A 101 5.70 5.10 9.76
N LYS A 102 6.68 4.85 10.63
CA LYS A 102 6.69 5.35 12.01
C LYS A 102 6.68 6.89 12.07
N ASP A 103 7.35 7.56 11.13
CA ASP A 103 7.42 9.03 11.10
C ASP A 103 6.08 9.68 10.69
N TYR A 104 5.27 8.99 9.88
CA TYR A 104 3.97 9.49 9.41
C TYR A 104 2.82 9.17 10.37
N LEU A 105 3.08 8.33 11.38
CA LEU A 105 2.08 7.78 12.27
C LEU A 105 2.43 8.12 13.72
N SER A 106 2.47 9.42 14.03
CA SER A 106 2.41 9.90 15.42
C SER A 106 1.13 9.36 16.12
N PRO A 107 1.13 9.16 17.44
CA PRO A 107 0.91 7.88 18.12
C PRO A 107 -0.54 7.35 18.18
N ARG A 108 -1.42 7.73 17.23
CA ARG A 108 -2.87 7.46 17.28
C ARG A 108 -3.42 6.56 16.18
N ASN A 109 -2.58 6.07 15.26
CA ASN A 109 -2.97 5.04 14.30
C ASN A 109 -2.08 3.82 14.55
N GLU A 110 -2.52 2.94 15.45
CA GLU A 110 -1.76 1.74 15.85
C GLU A 110 -1.77 0.65 14.77
N ASP A 111 -2.64 0.75 13.76
CA ASP A 111 -2.86 -0.29 12.77
C ASP A 111 -2.19 0.02 11.42
N VAL A 112 -0.86 0.09 11.37
CA VAL A 112 -0.14 0.06 10.09
C VAL A 112 0.74 -1.15 9.99
N GLU A 113 0.45 -1.98 8.99
CA GLU A 113 1.15 -3.22 8.72
C GLU A 113 1.86 -3.07 7.37
N VAL A 114 3.15 -3.37 7.37
CA VAL A 114 4.00 -3.37 6.17
C VAL A 114 4.48 -4.78 5.99
N GLU A 115 4.36 -5.30 4.78
CA GLU A 115 4.81 -6.63 4.42
C GLU A 115 5.40 -6.63 3.00
N ILE A 116 6.16 -7.68 2.67
CA ILE A 116 6.75 -7.85 1.35
C ILE A 116 6.48 -9.23 0.76
N CYS A 117 6.54 -9.29 -0.56
CA CYS A 117 6.65 -10.52 -1.32
C CYS A 117 7.86 -10.43 -2.22
N GLU A 118 8.73 -11.42 -2.19
CA GLU A 118 9.81 -11.56 -3.17
C GLU A 118 9.25 -11.97 -4.53
N SER A 119 9.87 -11.53 -5.62
CA SER A 119 9.50 -12.02 -6.94
C SER A 119 9.97 -13.47 -7.11
N ARG A 120 9.13 -14.30 -7.72
CA ARG A 120 9.42 -15.70 -8.06
C ARG A 120 10.56 -15.83 -9.06
N ASN A 121 10.81 -14.79 -9.86
CA ASN A 121 11.87 -14.78 -10.87
C ASN A 121 13.24 -14.45 -10.27
N ASP A 122 13.30 -13.53 -9.31
CA ASP A 122 14.52 -13.10 -8.63
C ASP A 122 14.19 -12.56 -7.25
N SER A 123 14.66 -13.25 -6.19
CA SER A 123 14.41 -12.87 -4.81
C SER A 123 15.10 -11.57 -4.39
N ALA A 124 16.04 -11.05 -5.18
CA ALA A 124 16.58 -9.71 -4.97
C ALA A 124 15.56 -8.61 -5.31
N PHE A 125 14.49 -8.96 -6.02
CA PHE A 125 13.40 -8.06 -6.36
C PHE A 125 12.10 -8.48 -5.65
N GLY A 126 11.13 -7.56 -5.59
CA GLY A 126 9.82 -7.89 -5.06
C GLY A 126 8.88 -6.71 -4.95
N TYR A 127 7.88 -6.87 -4.10
CA TYR A 127 6.76 -5.96 -3.92
C TYR A 127 6.62 -5.66 -2.44
N PHE A 128 6.14 -4.48 -2.10
CA PHE A 128 5.74 -4.19 -0.73
C PHE A 128 4.29 -3.75 -0.70
N PHE A 129 3.65 -4.02 0.42
CA PHE A 129 2.27 -3.68 0.66
C PHE A 129 2.13 -3.08 2.05
N VAL A 130 1.28 -2.06 2.14
CA VAL A 130 1.00 -1.37 3.40
C VAL A 130 -0.50 -1.38 3.64
N ARG A 131 -0.93 -2.00 4.73
CA ARG A 131 -2.30 -1.86 5.24
C ARG A 131 -2.32 -0.74 6.27
N VAL A 132 -3.31 0.13 6.15
CA VAL A 132 -3.66 1.13 7.15
C VAL A 132 -5.05 0.78 7.66
N GLY A 133 -5.17 0.46 8.94
CA GLY A 133 -6.43 0.21 9.61
C GLY A 133 -7.29 1.46 9.73
N ARG A 134 -8.55 1.25 10.10
CA ARG A 134 -9.49 2.34 10.31
C ARG A 134 -9.08 3.11 11.57
N SER A 135 -8.81 4.40 11.43
CA SER A 135 -8.64 5.26 12.60
C SER A 135 -9.97 5.29 13.37
N GLU A 136 -10.00 4.72 14.58
CA GLU A 136 -11.03 5.05 15.56
C GLU A 136 -10.80 6.50 15.98
N ARG A 137 -11.26 7.45 15.15
CA ARG A 137 -11.67 8.73 15.71
C ARG A 137 -12.77 8.37 16.68
N GLU A 138 -12.45 8.37 17.98
CA GLU A 138 -13.45 8.54 19.01
C GLU A 138 -14.40 9.63 18.52
N LEU A 139 -15.59 9.20 18.10
CA LEU A 139 -16.76 10.03 18.21
C LEU A 139 -16.77 10.37 19.69
N CYS A 140 -16.21 11.52 20.09
CA CYS A 140 -16.62 12.10 21.35
C CYS A 140 -18.15 12.18 21.21
N PRO A 141 -18.94 11.41 21.99
CA PRO A 141 -20.31 11.82 22.16
C PRO A 141 -20.18 13.18 22.84
N ASN A 142 -20.51 14.26 22.13
CA ASN A 142 -21.00 15.42 22.86
C ASN A 142 -22.29 14.93 23.49
N LEU A 143 -22.13 14.41 24.72
CA LEU A 143 -23.19 14.24 25.68
C LEU A 143 -23.98 15.54 25.66
N GLY A 144 -25.23 15.43 25.22
CA GLY A 144 -26.23 16.38 25.61
C GLY A 144 -26.22 16.53 27.13
N ASP A 145 -26.61 17.72 27.53
CA ASP A 145 -27.08 18.10 28.85
C ASP A 145 -26.01 18.49 29.88
N ALA A 146 -25.78 19.80 29.95
CA ALA A 146 -25.99 20.48 31.22
C ALA A 146 -27.07 21.57 31.00
N ALA A 147 -28.06 21.51 31.88
CA ALA A 147 -29.33 22.23 31.89
C ALA A 147 -29.23 23.76 31.94
#